data_AF-A0A519SV37-F1
#
_entry.id   AF-A0A519SV37-F1
#
_cell.length_a   1.000
_cell.length_b   1.000
_cell.length_c   1.000
_cell.angle_alpha   90.00
_cell.angle_beta   90.00
_cell.angle_gamma   90.00
#
_symmetry.space_group_name_H-M   'P 1'
#
loop_
_entity.id
_entity.type
_entity.pdbx_description
1 polymer ?
#
loop_
_entity_poly.entity_id
_entity_poly.type
_entity_poly.pdbx_seq_one_letter_code
_entity_poly.pdbx_strand_id
1 'polypeptide(L)'
;MPFKKGESGNNNGRPKGKPNRSTIAIKSFIVDLLHDNMETIKKDLKAVEPKDRLAFIEKLMKYAIPTQTNSIINFEKMDDDQLNTLYEELSGQITGNNE
;
A
#
# COMPACT_ATOMS: atom_id res chain seq x y z
N MET A 1 19.02 6.33 35.80
CA MET A 1 17.72 6.92 36.15
C MET A 1 16.76 6.64 35.01
N PRO A 2 15.57 6.05 35.25
CA PRO A 2 14.60 5.78 34.19
C PRO A 2 13.97 7.07 33.66
N PHE A 3 13.78 7.18 32.35
CA PHE A 3 13.15 8.35 31.72
C PHE A 3 11.68 8.47 32.14
N LYS A 4 11.26 9.67 32.56
CA LYS A 4 9.86 9.98 32.87
C LYS A 4 9.09 10.31 31.58
N LYS A 5 7.90 9.74 31.43
CA LYS A 5 7.01 9.95 30.29
C LYS A 5 6.63 11.44 30.21
N GLY A 6 6.97 12.11 29.11
CA GLY A 6 6.73 13.55 28.93
C GLY A 6 7.88 14.49 29.35
N GLU A 7 9.00 13.96 29.84
CA GLU A 7 10.24 14.71 30.17
C GLU A 7 11.44 14.25 29.32
N SER A 8 11.20 13.43 28.29
CA SER A 8 12.22 13.06 27.31
C SER A 8 12.37 14.19 26.29
N GLY A 9 13.56 14.42 25.72
CA GLY A 9 13.82 15.45 24.69
C GLY A 9 12.93 15.40 23.44
N ASN A 10 12.03 14.41 23.35
CA ASN A 10 10.84 14.45 22.51
C ASN A 10 9.59 14.06 23.33
N ASN A 11 8.91 15.06 23.91
CA ASN A 11 7.71 14.89 24.75
C ASN A 11 6.56 14.15 24.03
N ASN A 12 6.49 14.27 22.69
CA ASN A 12 5.46 13.65 21.87
C ASN A 12 5.86 12.24 21.37
N GLY A 13 7.07 11.79 21.69
CA GLY A 13 7.61 10.52 21.18
C GLY A 13 7.73 10.48 19.66
N ARG A 14 8.13 9.32 19.13
CA ARG A 14 8.14 9.11 17.69
C ARG A 14 6.69 9.21 17.16
N PRO A 15 6.39 10.01 16.13
CA PRO A 15 5.02 10.14 15.62
C PRO A 15 4.50 8.77 15.19
N LYS A 16 3.27 8.44 15.60
CA LYS A 16 2.59 7.22 15.16
C LYS A 16 2.54 7.20 13.62
N GLY A 17 2.89 6.05 13.04
CA GLY A 17 2.89 5.86 11.59
C GLY A 17 4.18 6.26 10.86
N LYS A 18 5.21 6.83 11.52
CA LYS A 18 6.50 7.07 10.86
C LYS A 18 7.19 5.74 10.50
N PRO A 19 7.45 5.44 9.21
CA PRO A 19 8.02 4.16 8.79
C PRO A 19 9.41 3.93 9.40
N ASN A 20 9.74 2.67 9.70
CA ASN A 20 11.04 2.31 10.29
C ASN A 20 12.19 2.75 9.35
N ARG A 21 13.30 3.24 9.90
CA ARG A 21 14.46 3.70 9.14
C ARG A 21 15.01 2.58 8.23
N SER A 22 15.02 1.34 8.73
CA SER A 22 15.41 0.16 7.93
C SER A 22 14.45 -0.07 6.75
N THR A 23 13.15 0.06 6.97
CA THR A 23 12.14 -0.07 5.90
C THR A 23 12.30 0.99 4.83
N ILE A 24 12.64 2.23 5.20
CA ILE A 24 12.92 3.32 4.23
C ILE A 24 14.16 2.98 3.39
N ALA A 25 15.24 2.55 4.04
CA ALA A 25 16.50 2.22 3.36
C ALA A 25 16.33 1.06 2.36
N ILE A 26 15.61 0.01 2.75
CA ILE A 26 15.32 -1.14 1.87
C ILE A 26 14.48 -0.68 0.67
N LYS A 27 13.46 0.17 0.89
CA LYS A 27 12.64 0.71 -0.21
C LYS A 27 13.47 1.53 -1.20
N SER A 28 14.36 2.40 -0.70
CA SER A 28 15.27 3.18 -1.54
C SER A 28 16.15 2.24 -2.37
N PHE A 29 16.81 1.29 -1.70
CA PHE A 29 17.68 0.32 -2.37
C PHE A 29 16.97 -0.44 -3.50
N ILE A 30 15.72 -0.88 -3.27
CA ILE A 30 14.93 -1.57 -4.31
C ILE A 30 14.62 -0.64 -5.48
N VAL A 31 14.25 0.63 -5.21
CA VAL A 31 13.98 1.62 -6.26
C VAL A 31 15.24 1.90 -7.08
N ASP A 32 16.37 2.10 -6.41
CA ASP A 32 17.66 2.38 -7.03
C ASP A 32 18.11 1.19 -7.90
N LEU A 33 18.01 -0.03 -7.36
CA LEU A 33 18.30 -1.26 -8.10
C LEU A 33 17.42 -1.41 -9.35
N LEU A 34 16.12 -1.13 -9.25
CA LEU A 34 15.22 -1.19 -10.41
C LEU A 34 15.57 -0.12 -11.45
N HIS A 35 15.94 1.08 -11.00
CA HIS A 35 16.33 2.18 -11.88
C HIS A 35 17.61 1.84 -12.65
N ASP A 36 18.63 1.35 -11.95
CA ASP A 36 19.93 1.00 -12.53
C ASP A 36 19.82 -0.13 -13.57
N ASN A 37 18.89 -1.07 -13.36
CA ASN A 37 18.69 -2.20 -14.27
C ASN A 37 17.70 -1.92 -15.41
N MET A 38 17.09 -0.73 -15.47
CA MET A 38 16.01 -0.45 -16.41
C MET A 38 16.44 -0.56 -17.88
N GLU A 39 17.66 -0.14 -18.22
CA GLU A 39 18.20 -0.27 -19.59
C GLU A 39 18.49 -1.74 -19.96
N THR A 40 19.01 -2.52 -19.01
CA THR A 40 19.24 -3.97 -19.19
C THR A 40 17.91 -4.69 -19.42
N ILE A 41 16.90 -4.41 -18.59
CA ILE A 41 15.55 -4.99 -18.71
C ILE A 41 14.94 -4.68 -20.08
N LYS A 42 15.09 -3.43 -20.58
CA LYS A 42 14.62 -3.06 -21.93
C LYS A 42 15.33 -3.86 -23.03
N LYS A 43 16.63 -4.11 -22.89
CA LYS A 43 17.41 -4.89 -23.86
C LYS A 43 17.00 -6.36 -23.83
N ASP A 44 16.85 -6.94 -22.65
CA ASP A 44 16.46 -8.34 -22.48
C ASP A 44 15.05 -8.57 -23.04
N LEU A 45 14.12 -7.65 -22.78
CA LEU A 45 12.77 -7.67 -23.39
C LEU A 45 12.80 -7.69 -24.92
N LYS A 46 13.78 -7.05 -25.54
CA LYS A 46 13.93 -7.07 -27.01
C LYS A 46 14.44 -8.42 -27.52
N ALA A 47 15.23 -9.12 -26.71
CA ALA A 47 15.86 -10.40 -27.05
C ALA A 47 14.93 -11.61 -26.81
N VAL A 48 13.91 -11.48 -25.95
CA VAL A 48 12.92 -12.53 -25.68
C VAL A 48 12.02 -12.77 -26.89
N GLU A 49 11.51 -13.99 -27.07
CA GLU A 49 10.57 -14.29 -28.16
C GLU A 49 9.34 -13.37 -28.16
N PRO A 50 8.77 -13.04 -29.33
CA PRO A 50 7.64 -12.11 -29.42
C PRO A 50 6.45 -12.48 -28.53
N LYS A 51 6.15 -13.78 -28.40
CA LYS A 51 5.04 -14.28 -27.57
C LYS A 51 5.27 -14.02 -26.08
N ASP A 52 6.46 -14.36 -25.58
CA ASP A 52 6.81 -14.19 -24.17
C ASP A 52 6.98 -12.72 -23.80
N ARG A 53 7.45 -11.90 -24.73
CA ARG A 53 7.50 -10.44 -24.60
C ARG A 53 6.12 -9.84 -24.42
N LEU A 54 5.13 -10.27 -25.21
CA LEU A 54 3.74 -9.83 -25.05
C LEU A 54 3.16 -10.26 -23.70
N ALA A 55 3.42 -11.49 -23.25
CA ALA A 55 2.97 -11.96 -21.94
C ALA A 55 3.61 -11.18 -20.78
N PHE A 56 4.88 -10.78 -20.91
CA PHE A 56 5.54 -9.93 -19.92
C PHE A 56 4.92 -8.52 -19.89
N ILE A 57 4.68 -7.93 -21.05
CA ILE A 57 4.03 -6.61 -21.17
C ILE A 57 2.62 -6.65 -20.56
N GLU A 58 1.84 -7.69 -20.82
CA GLU A 58 0.51 -7.88 -20.21
C GLU A 58 0.57 -7.89 -18.67
N LYS A 59 1.57 -8.56 -18.09
CA LYS A 59 1.78 -8.56 -16.64
C LYS A 59 2.16 -7.17 -16.13
N LEU A 60 2.99 -6.42 -16.84
CA LEU A 60 3.34 -5.04 -16.47
C LEU A 60 2.14 -4.09 -16.55
N MET A 61 1.25 -4.27 -17.54
CA MET A 61 0.06 -3.42 -17.70
C MET A 61 -0.83 -3.42 -16.45
N LYS A 62 -0.89 -4.54 -15.69
CA LYS A 62 -1.65 -4.65 -14.44
C LYS A 62 -1.16 -3.70 -13.34
N TYR A 63 0.09 -3.28 -13.41
CA TYR A 63 0.70 -2.37 -12.42
C TYR A 63 0.82 -0.93 -12.95
N ALA A 64 0.86 -0.74 -14.27
CA ALA A 64 0.95 0.57 -14.91
C ALA A 64 -0.43 1.23 -15.07
N ILE A 65 -1.46 0.44 -15.34
CA ILE A 65 -2.83 0.92 -15.53
C ILE A 65 -3.62 0.53 -14.29
N PRO A 66 -4.30 1.47 -13.62
CA PRO A 66 -5.26 1.14 -12.58
C PRO A 66 -6.33 0.23 -13.19
N THR A 67 -6.33 -1.05 -12.81
CA THR A 67 -7.44 -1.94 -13.13
C THR A 67 -8.61 -1.52 -12.26
N GLN A 68 -9.82 -1.45 -12.83
CA GLN A 68 -11.03 -1.31 -12.03
C GLN A 68 -11.08 -2.52 -11.09
N THR A 69 -10.70 -2.32 -9.83
CA THR A 69 -11.07 -3.25 -8.77
C THR A 69 -12.58 -3.15 -8.69
N ASN A 70 -13.28 -4.19 -9.14
CA ASN A 70 -14.67 -4.35 -8.75
C ASN A 70 -14.70 -4.22 -7.23
N SER A 71 -15.28 -3.14 -6.71
CA SER A 71 -15.46 -2.89 -5.29
C SER A 71 -16.54 -3.84 -4.75
N ILE A 72 -16.30 -5.15 -4.88
CA ILE A 72 -17.10 -6.15 -4.21
C ILE A 72 -16.61 -6.11 -2.77
N ILE A 73 -17.41 -5.47 -1.92
CA ILE A 73 -17.22 -5.50 -0.47
C ILE A 73 -17.38 -6.96 -0.06
N ASN A 74 -16.28 -7.58 0.35
CA ASN A 74 -16.30 -8.94 0.87
C ASN A 74 -16.40 -8.86 2.40
N PHE A 75 -17.63 -8.91 2.91
CA PHE A 75 -17.93 -8.86 4.33
C PHE A 75 -17.32 -10.04 5.12
N GLU A 76 -17.08 -11.19 4.47
CA GLU A 76 -16.50 -12.38 5.13
C GLU A 76 -15.01 -12.19 5.49
N LYS A 77 -14.34 -11.19 4.91
CA LYS A 77 -12.92 -10.88 5.18
C LYS A 77 -12.73 -9.71 6.14
N MET A 78 -13.82 -9.09 6.61
CA MET A 78 -13.77 -7.99 7.56
C MET A 78 -13.72 -8.54 8.98
N ASP A 79 -12.91 -7.92 9.83
CA ASP A 79 -12.87 -8.23 11.26
C ASP A 79 -14.11 -7.67 11.98
N ASP A 80 -14.46 -8.23 13.14
CA ASP A 80 -15.66 -7.88 13.90
C ASP A 80 -15.71 -6.38 14.25
N ASP A 81 -14.55 -5.79 14.57
CA ASP A 81 -14.42 -4.35 14.85
C ASP A 81 -14.74 -3.49 13.61
N GLN A 82 -14.37 -3.96 12.43
CA GLN A 82 -14.64 -3.27 11.16
C GLN A 82 -16.12 -3.37 10.78
N LEU A 83 -16.75 -4.52 11.05
CA LEU A 83 -18.18 -4.74 10.84
C LEU A 83 -19.03 -3.87 11.77
N ASN A 84 -18.65 -3.78 13.05
CA ASN A 84 -19.34 -2.91 14.02
C ASN A 84 -19.23 -1.44 13.63
N THR A 85 -18.04 -0.98 13.22
CA THR A 85 -17.85 0.41 12.77
C THR A 85 -18.73 0.72 11.56
N LEU A 86 -18.79 -0.19 10.59
CA LEU A 86 -19.65 -0.04 9.42
C LEU A 86 -21.14 -0.01 9.78
N TYR A 87 -21.56 -0.83 10.74
CA TYR A 87 -22.94 -0.85 11.23
C TYR A 87 -23.35 0.47 11.88
N GLU A 88 -22.51 1.03 12.75
CA GLU A 88 -22.74 2.33 13.40
C GLU A 88 -22.80 3.48 12.39
N GLU A 89 -21.92 3.48 11.38
CA GLU A 89 -21.92 4.51 10.34
C GLU A 89 -23.20 4.46 9.47
N LEU A 90 -23.66 3.27 9.10
CA LEU A 90 -24.87 3.10 8.29
C LEU A 90 -26.15 3.41 9.09
N SER A 91 -26.21 3.00 10.36
CA SER A 91 -27.37 3.27 11.22
C SER A 91 -27.51 4.77 11.54
N GLY A 92 -26.39 5.48 11.71
CA GLY A 92 -26.36 6.93 11.87
C GLY A 92 -26.87 7.70 10.65
N GLN A 93 -26.63 7.21 9.43
CA GLN A 93 -27.14 7.84 8.21
C GLN A 93 -28.64 7.62 7.99
N ILE A 94 -29.18 6.48 8.42
CA ILE A 94 -30.63 6.20 8.32
C ILE A 94 -31.43 7.09 9.29
N THR A 95 -30.85 7.39 10.45
CA THR A 95 -31.49 8.26 11.46
C THR A 95 -31.39 9.75 11.12
N GLY A 96 -30.32 10.18 10.46
CA GLY A 96 -30.13 11.59 10.03
C GLY A 96 -30.90 12.00 8.76
N ASN A 97 -31.52 11.08 8.02
CA ASN A 97 -32.29 11.38 6.80
C ASN A 97 -33.82 11.49 7.04
N ASN A 98 -34.26 11.46 8.29
CA ASN A 98 -35.67 11.62 8.68
C ASN A 98 -35.96 12.94 9.43
N GLU A 99 -35.10 13.95 9.26
CA GLU A 99 -35.40 15.36 9.59
C GLU A 99 -35.54 16.21 8.32
#